data_AF-A0A975M0F0-F1
#
_entry.id   AF-A0A975M0F0-F1
#
_cell.length_a   1.000
_cell.length_b   1.000
_cell.length_c   1.000
_cell.angle_alpha   90.00
_cell.angle_beta   90.00
_cell.angle_gamma   90.00
#
_symmetry.space_group_name_H-M   'P 1'
#
loop_
_entity.id
_entity.type
_entity.pdbx_description
1 polymer ?
#
loop_
_entity_poly.entity_id
_entity_poly.type
_entity_poly.pdbx_seq_one_letter_code
_entity_poly.pdbx_strand_id
1 'polypeptide(L)'
;MEVQVTCFHESRHAFQWKVINSEYNGSEIVDLFIIQKWKDEMNHYNSPTKKDISEVEYLKQEIEIDAIAFAHKMMLEHFNVKTVIPDCIKDII
;
A
#
# COMPACT_ATOMS: atom_id res chain seq x y z
N MET A 1 7.92 1.05 -17.05
CA MET A 1 6.71 1.55 -16.36
C MET A 1 6.56 0.98 -14.96
N GLU A 2 7.14 -0.19 -14.70
CA GLU A 2 7.29 -0.78 -13.36
C GLU A 2 7.86 0.23 -12.35
N VAL A 3 8.92 0.97 -12.69
CA VAL A 3 9.50 2.01 -11.82
C VAL A 3 8.45 2.99 -11.29
N GLN A 4 7.57 3.51 -12.15
CA GLN A 4 6.51 4.43 -11.72
C GLN A 4 5.50 3.76 -10.78
N VAL A 5 5.09 2.53 -11.10
CA VAL A 5 4.17 1.75 -10.26
C VAL A 5 4.78 1.53 -8.88
N THR A 6 6.02 1.07 -8.83
CA THR A 6 6.78 0.87 -7.58
C THR A 6 6.94 2.17 -6.82
N CYS A 7 7.26 3.29 -7.48
CA CYS A 7 7.37 4.58 -6.81
C CYS A 7 6.05 5.00 -6.13
N PHE A 8 4.90 4.82 -6.77
CA PHE A 8 3.62 5.14 -6.13
C PHE A 8 3.28 4.17 -4.99
N HIS A 9 3.54 2.89 -5.17
CA HIS A 9 3.36 1.87 -4.14
C HIS A 9 4.19 2.20 -2.89
N GLU A 10 5.49 2.41 -3.05
CA GLU A 10 6.38 2.78 -1.93
C GLU A 10 6.05 4.15 -1.34
N SER A 11 5.60 5.10 -2.17
CA SER A 11 5.14 6.40 -1.66
C SER A 11 3.90 6.26 -0.77
N ARG A 12 3.02 5.29 -1.06
CA ARG A 12 1.87 5.00 -0.19
C ARG A 12 2.32 4.48 1.17
N HIS A 13 3.27 3.55 1.20
CA HIS A 13 3.85 3.08 2.47
C HIS A 13 4.57 4.19 3.23
N ALA A 14 5.33 5.04 2.54
CA ALA A 14 5.98 6.19 3.17
C ALA A 14 4.95 7.17 3.76
N PHE A 15 3.83 7.40 3.06
CA PHE A 15 2.73 8.23 3.58
C PHE A 15 2.10 7.60 4.83
N GLN A 16 1.72 6.32 4.77
CA GLN A 16 1.16 5.58 5.92
C GLN A 16 2.11 5.69 7.13
N TRP A 17 3.41 5.42 6.94
CA TRP A 17 4.42 5.51 7.99
C TRP A 17 4.48 6.91 8.62
N LYS A 18 4.52 7.96 7.81
CA LYS A 18 4.57 9.34 8.32
C LYS A 18 3.31 9.71 9.10
N VAL A 19 2.13 9.29 8.63
CA VAL A 19 0.87 9.56 9.33
C VAL A 19 0.84 8.83 10.69
N ILE A 20 1.22 7.56 10.71
CA ILE A 20 1.27 6.72 11.93
C ILE A 20 2.17 7.33 13.01
N ASN A 21 3.33 7.83 12.60
CA ASN A 21 4.34 8.42 13.49
C ASN A 21 4.12 9.92 13.77
N SER A 22 3.02 10.49 13.27
CA SER A 22 2.74 11.93 13.39
C SER A 22 3.85 12.82 12.79
N GLU A 23 4.53 12.33 11.76
CA GLU A 23 5.57 13.02 10.97
C GLU A 23 5.01 13.60 9.65
N TYR A 24 3.73 13.38 9.37
CA TYR A 24 3.07 13.91 8.20
C TYR A 24 2.62 15.37 8.43
N ASN A 25 3.14 16.28 7.61
CA ASN A 25 2.87 17.72 7.72
C ASN A 25 1.97 18.27 6.59
N GLY A 26 1.31 17.40 5.83
CA GLY A 26 0.38 17.80 4.76
C GLY A 26 -1.03 18.13 5.26
N SER A 27 -1.95 18.35 4.32
CA SER A 27 -3.33 18.76 4.61
C SER A 27 -4.33 17.60 4.70
N GLU A 28 -3.90 16.41 4.28
CA GLU A 28 -4.72 15.21 4.22
C GLU A 28 -5.12 14.76 5.62
N ILE A 29 -6.43 14.67 5.85
CA ILE A 29 -6.99 14.18 7.10
C ILE A 29 -7.24 12.68 6.94
N VAL A 30 -6.67 11.88 7.84
CA VAL A 30 -6.88 10.43 7.90
C VAL A 30 -7.63 10.11 9.20
N ASP A 31 -8.69 9.33 9.09
CA ASP A 31 -9.48 8.93 10.26
C ASP A 31 -8.64 8.14 11.27
N LEU A 32 -8.85 8.43 12.56
CA LEU A 32 -8.14 7.76 13.66
C LEU A 32 -8.26 6.24 13.61
N PHE A 33 -9.41 5.72 13.16
CA PHE A 33 -9.62 4.29 12.95
C PHE A 33 -8.65 3.71 11.90
N ILE A 34 -8.46 4.40 10.78
CA ILE A 34 -7.53 3.98 9.72
C ILE A 34 -6.09 4.07 10.21
N ILE A 35 -5.74 5.13 10.95
CA ILE A 35 -4.41 5.28 11.57
C ILE A 35 -4.13 4.10 12.51
N GLN A 36 -5.10 3.72 13.33
CA GLN A 36 -4.96 2.58 14.24
C GLN A 36 -4.80 1.26 13.49
N LYS A 37 -5.61 1.06 12.44
CA LYS A 37 -5.48 -0.11 11.56
C LYS A 37 -4.09 -0.21 10.94
N TRP A 38 -3.57 0.87 10.36
CA TRP A 38 -2.22 0.86 9.79
C TRP A 38 -1.13 0.60 10.85
N LYS A 39 -1.29 1.13 12.07
CA LYS A 39 -0.39 0.82 13.19
C LYS A 39 -0.36 -0.69 13.47
N ASP A 40 -1.54 -1.30 13.55
CA ASP A 40 -1.66 -2.73 13.83
C ASP A 40 -1.08 -3.57 12.70
N GLU A 41 -1.34 -3.21 11.44
CA GLU A 41 -0.78 -3.88 10.25
C GLU A 41 0.76 -3.77 10.20
N MET A 42 1.32 -2.58 10.43
CA MET A 42 2.78 -2.36 10.43
C MET A 42 3.48 -3.14 11.55
N ASN A 43 2.86 -3.25 12.72
CA ASN A 43 3.40 -4.00 13.86
C ASN A 43 3.40 -5.52 13.61
N HIS A 44 2.45 -6.02 12.82
CA HIS A 44 2.31 -7.44 12.48
C HIS A 44 2.76 -7.76 11.05
N TYR A 45 3.46 -6.82 10.41
CA TYR A 45 3.81 -6.90 9.00
C TYR A 45 4.64 -8.15 8.69
N ASN A 46 4.12 -8.99 7.80
CA ASN A 46 4.80 -10.19 7.36
C ASN A 46 5.57 -9.84 6.09
N SER A 47 6.87 -9.59 6.24
CA SER A 47 7.76 -9.41 5.09
C SER A 47 8.31 -10.76 4.61
N PRO A 48 8.43 -10.99 3.30
CA PRO A 48 9.05 -12.20 2.73
C PRO A 48 10.51 -12.37 3.17
N THR A 49 11.16 -11.27 3.57
CA THR A 49 12.55 -11.28 4.06
C THR A 49 12.67 -11.69 5.53
N LYS A 50 11.59 -11.57 6.31
CA LYS A 50 11.59 -11.82 7.76
C LYS A 50 10.90 -13.13 8.14
N LYS A 51 10.01 -13.63 7.28
CA LYS A 51 9.23 -14.84 7.50
C LYS A 51 9.14 -15.62 6.18
N ASP A 52 9.18 -16.94 6.27
CA ASP A 52 9.01 -17.85 5.13
C ASP A 52 7.52 -17.93 4.77
N ILE A 53 6.98 -16.82 4.26
CA ILE A 53 5.59 -16.68 3.80
C ILE A 53 5.54 -16.73 2.29
N SER A 54 4.44 -17.21 1.74
CA SER A 54 4.23 -17.17 0.30
C SER A 54 3.99 -15.75 -0.21
N GLU A 55 4.33 -15.48 -1.48
CA GLU A 55 4.00 -14.22 -2.16
C GLU A 55 2.49 -13.92 -2.12
N VAL A 56 1.66 -14.95 -2.22
CA VAL A 56 0.20 -14.80 -2.15
C VAL A 56 -0.25 -14.32 -0.78
N GLU A 57 0.31 -14.86 0.30
CA GLU A 57 0.01 -14.40 1.66
C GLU A 57 0.52 -12.98 1.89
N TYR A 58 1.69 -12.65 1.35
CA TYR A 58 2.24 -11.31 1.38
C TYR A 58 1.30 -10.30 0.72
N LEU A 59 0.90 -10.54 -0.53
CA LEU A 59 0.05 -9.66 -1.33
C LEU A 59 -1.37 -9.50 -0.78
N LYS A 60 -1.84 -10.46 0.02
CA LYS A 60 -3.18 -10.42 0.64
C LYS A 60 -3.23 -9.58 1.92
N GLN A 61 -2.10 -9.08 2.41
CA GLN A 61 -2.10 -8.15 3.54
C GLN A 61 -2.78 -6.85 3.13
N GLU A 62 -3.73 -6.37 3.95
CA GLU A 62 -4.56 -5.21 3.60
C GLU A 62 -3.73 -3.95 3.34
N ILE A 63 -2.58 -3.80 4.01
CA ILE A 63 -1.65 -2.70 3.79
C ILE A 63 -0.98 -2.74 2.40
N GLU A 64 -0.73 -3.93 1.87
CA GLU A 64 -0.19 -4.14 0.52
C GLU A 64 -1.28 -3.90 -0.53
N ILE A 65 -2.50 -4.36 -0.27
CA ILE A 65 -3.66 -4.12 -1.13
C ILE A 65 -3.92 -2.61 -1.27
N ASP A 66 -3.87 -1.85 -0.17
CA ASP A 66 -4.01 -0.38 -0.19
C ASP A 66 -2.90 0.28 -1.03
N ALA A 67 -1.65 -0.17 -0.91
CA ALA A 67 -0.54 0.36 -1.70
C ALA A 67 -0.65 0.02 -3.19
N ILE A 68 -1.07 -1.19 -3.55
CA ILE A 68 -1.29 -1.62 -4.94
C ILE A 68 -2.47 -0.86 -5.55
N ALA A 69 -3.58 -0.73 -4.83
CA ALA A 69 -4.76 0.01 -5.28
C ALA A 69 -4.43 1.49 -5.49
N PHE A 70 -3.68 2.09 -4.56
CA PHE A 70 -3.20 3.47 -4.70
C PHE A 70 -2.31 3.63 -5.93
N ALA A 71 -1.34 2.74 -6.14
CA ALA A 71 -0.46 2.80 -7.30
C ALA A 71 -1.24 2.66 -8.62
N HIS A 72 -2.21 1.73 -8.68
CA HIS A 72 -3.09 1.59 -9.84
C HIS A 72 -3.88 2.88 -10.12
N LYS A 73 -4.47 3.47 -9.08
CA LYS A 73 -5.22 4.73 -9.18
C LYS A 73 -4.34 5.86 -9.70
N MET A 74 -3.15 6.06 -9.15
CA MET A 74 -2.23 7.11 -9.58
C MET A 74 -1.77 6.93 -11.03
N MET A 75 -1.54 5.68 -11.45
CA MET A 75 -1.19 5.38 -12.84
C MET A 75 -2.33 5.69 -13.81
N LEU A 76 -3.56 5.38 -13.41
CA LEU A 76 -4.75 5.70 -14.18
C LEU A 76 -4.97 7.22 -14.27
N GLU A 77 -4.87 7.93 -13.14
CA GLU A 77 -5.15 9.38 -13.08
C GLU A 77 -4.08 10.23 -13.78
N HIS A 78 -2.80 9.90 -13.62
CA HIS A 78 -1.71 10.73 -14.17
C HIS A 78 -1.26 10.32 -15.57
N PHE A 79 -1.44 9.05 -15.95
CA PHE A 79 -0.93 8.51 -17.21
C PHE A 79 -2.00 7.88 -18.08
N ASN A 80 -3.24 7.73 -17.59
CA ASN A 80 -4.33 7.02 -18.27
C ASN A 80 -3.95 5.57 -18.62
N VAL A 81 -3.19 4.92 -17.72
CA VAL A 81 -2.71 3.55 -17.90
C VAL A 81 -3.21 2.65 -16.78
N LYS A 82 -3.79 1.50 -17.15
CA LYS A 82 -4.12 0.42 -16.21
C LYS A 82 -2.87 -0.41 -15.90
N THR A 83 -2.54 -0.56 -14.63
CA THR A 83 -1.50 -1.51 -14.20
C THR A 83 -2.03 -2.94 -14.18
N VAL A 84 -1.14 -3.92 -14.25
CA VAL A 84 -1.48 -5.32 -13.99
C VAL A 84 -1.67 -5.49 -12.49
N ILE A 85 -2.84 -6.00 -12.09
CA ILE A 85 -3.15 -6.36 -10.71
C ILE A 85 -2.96 -7.88 -10.55
N PRO A 86 -2.28 -8.37 -9.51
CA PRO A 86 -2.14 -9.80 -9.26
C PRO A 86 -3.48 -10.51 -9.13
N ASP A 87 -3.64 -11.66 -9.77
CA ASP A 87 -4.92 -12.39 -9.82
C ASP A 87 -5.45 -12.75 -8.42
N CYS A 88 -4.57 -12.95 -7.44
CA CYS A 88 -4.96 -13.30 -6.07
C CYS A 88 -5.66 -12.18 -5.29
N ILE A 89 -5.60 -10.94 -5.77
CA ILE A 89 -6.25 -9.76 -5.15
C ILE A 89 -7.09 -8.94 -6.14
N LYS A 90 -7.23 -9.42 -7.38
CA LYS A 90 -7.87 -8.67 -8.46
C LYS A 90 -9.34 -8.36 -8.22
N ASP A 91 -10.05 -9.22 -7.50
CA ASP A 91 -11.47 -9.01 -7.16
C ASP A 91 -11.68 -8.05 -5.98
N ILE A 92 -10.59 -7.55 -5.39
CA ILE A 92 -10.59 -6.63 -4.23
C ILE A 92 -10.34 -5.18 -4.67
N ILE A 93 -9.67 -4.97 -5.82
CA ILE A 93 -9.21 -3.67 -6.34
C ILE A 93 -10.01 -3.26 -7.58
#